data_AF-A0A7Y3MRR8-F1
#
_entry.id   AF-A0A7Y3MRR8-F1
#
_cell.length_a   1.000
_cell.length_b   1.000
_cell.length_c   1.000
_cell.angle_alpha   90.00
_cell.angle_beta   90.00
_cell.angle_gamma   90.00
#
_symmetry.space_group_name_H-M   'P 1'
#
loop_
_entity.id
_entity.type
_entity.pdbx_description
1 polymer ?
#
loop_
_entity_poly.entity_id
_entity_poly.type
_entity_poly.pdbx_seq_one_letter_code
_entity_poly.pdbx_strand_id
1 'polypeptide(L)'
;MRNRTRHRASRARHGFTLIELILATGITTLLVGGLASAILLATRSIDTGVSPVADTRSANDTLDWIETDLAFATTAETSPHELALTVPDRNDADLLPETIVYRWSGIPGDPLLRRYNADPEVTIASAVTDLEFFPPTRTTEPSQVPPALDPSSWGYFGGDDGILNAAVLMVITDAASPSLQSVQRQSMLESWSAVVTLISANATKASFDAAIPAADVVYITQECDELEIGNKLRDAPIGVVSEPTRLHDEQGFATTADTRSQAAVSIIDTTHDITAGMATGNMTVQDAARKLTRLQDDLAVSLVTLGEVSGDPALALLESGGIREDSTTSPSRRVNLPFGGSDFDFDLLNANGLALVRRSLEWASERVISKQFGHTDIYTTAATNVEKTQVGTLANLPEDGIVSSISAYVDPAGKKMRLAVYDDTGGEPGTLLVESEVVQLSGLGWKTLPIKPTLLPAGDYWLALVFERNNQFYYHGAPGELRYADHNALDGFRETWGMPSDSFNVSASIHATYTPN
;
A
#
# COMPACT_ATOMS: atom_id res chain seq x y z
N MET A 1 52.09 -87.53 10.19
CA MET A 1 52.88 -86.45 9.56
C MET A 1 52.55 -85.12 10.24
N ARG A 2 53.54 -84.22 10.29
CA ARG A 2 53.71 -83.05 11.16
C ARG A 2 52.67 -81.90 11.03
N ASN A 3 52.28 -81.37 12.20
CA ASN A 3 52.28 -79.96 12.65
C ASN A 3 51.92 -78.80 11.70
N ARG A 4 50.92 -77.99 12.08
CA ARG A 4 51.07 -76.59 12.60
C ARG A 4 49.71 -75.90 12.78
N THR A 5 49.32 -75.64 14.03
CA THR A 5 48.27 -74.66 14.40
C THR A 5 48.91 -73.45 15.07
N ARG A 6 48.56 -72.25 14.60
CA ARG A 6 49.13 -70.95 15.01
C ARG A 6 48.58 -70.52 16.38
N HIS A 7 49.48 -70.06 17.25
CA HIS A 7 49.16 -69.40 18.53
C HIS A 7 48.50 -68.03 18.30
N ARG A 8 47.35 -67.79 18.95
CA ARG A 8 46.84 -66.45 19.28
C ARG A 8 47.44 -66.04 20.63
N ALA A 9 48.23 -64.96 20.64
CA ALA A 9 48.70 -64.33 21.87
C ALA A 9 47.56 -63.50 22.48
N SER A 10 47.09 -63.87 23.67
CA SER A 10 46.18 -63.04 24.46
C SER A 10 46.97 -61.91 25.12
N ARG A 11 46.70 -60.66 24.71
CA ARG A 11 47.16 -59.45 25.41
C ARG A 11 46.62 -59.46 26.84
N ALA A 12 47.52 -59.38 27.82
CA ALA A 12 47.16 -59.16 29.22
C ALA A 12 46.43 -57.83 29.38
N ARG A 13 45.24 -57.86 30.00
CA ARG A 13 44.52 -56.66 30.45
C ARG A 13 45.26 -56.11 31.67
N HIS A 14 45.82 -54.93 31.53
CA HIS A 14 46.48 -54.21 32.62
C HIS A 14 45.39 -53.54 33.46
N GLY A 15 45.30 -53.91 34.74
CA GLY A 15 44.43 -53.22 35.69
C GLY A 15 45.00 -51.83 35.98
N PHE A 16 44.11 -50.84 36.13
CA PHE A 16 44.49 -49.45 36.41
C PHE A 16 45.27 -49.37 37.72
N THR A 17 46.37 -48.62 37.70
CA THR A 17 47.16 -48.35 38.89
C THR A 17 46.43 -47.38 39.82
N LEU A 18 46.70 -47.44 41.13
CA LEU A 18 46.09 -46.52 42.11
C LEU A 18 46.32 -45.05 41.73
N ILE A 19 47.48 -44.75 41.14
CA ILE A 19 47.83 -43.40 40.69
C ILE A 19 47.05 -42.97 39.45
N GLU A 20 46.77 -43.87 38.50
CA GLU A 20 45.87 -43.61 37.38
C GLU A 20 44.43 -43.37 37.86
N LEU A 21 43.96 -44.12 38.86
CA LEU A 21 42.62 -43.90 39.42
C LEU A 21 42.51 -42.50 40.04
N ILE A 22 43.51 -42.10 40.83
CA ILE A 22 43.55 -40.77 41.46
C ILE A 22 43.61 -39.67 40.39
N LEU A 23 44.49 -39.81 39.38
CA LEU A 23 44.59 -38.86 38.27
C LEU A 23 43.29 -38.79 37.46
N ALA A 24 42.68 -39.92 37.13
CA ALA A 24 41.42 -39.95 36.40
C ALA A 24 40.29 -39.29 37.19
N THR A 25 40.17 -39.58 38.49
CA THR A 25 39.16 -38.93 39.33
C THR A 25 39.38 -37.42 39.43
N GLY A 26 40.62 -36.95 39.57
CA GLY A 26 40.94 -35.52 39.61
C GLY A 26 40.69 -34.78 38.29
N ILE A 27 40.99 -35.40 37.16
CA ILE A 27 40.70 -34.85 35.83
C ILE A 27 39.19 -34.82 35.59
N THR A 28 38.45 -35.83 36.04
CA THR A 28 36.99 -35.90 35.88
C THR A 28 36.30 -34.81 36.71
N THR A 29 36.74 -34.53 37.95
CA THR A 29 36.19 -33.42 38.74
C THR A 29 36.50 -32.07 38.12
N LEU A 30 37.69 -31.88 37.55
CA LEU A 30 38.02 -30.65 36.81
C LEU A 30 37.15 -30.48 35.56
N LEU A 31 36.93 -31.55 34.79
CA LEU A 31 36.09 -31.52 33.60
C LEU A 31 34.62 -31.26 33.95
N VAL A 32 34.07 -31.94 34.96
CA VAL A 32 32.69 -31.74 35.39
C VAL A 32 32.49 -30.34 36.01
N GLY A 33 33.46 -29.85 36.79
CA GLY A 33 33.43 -28.49 37.33
C GLY A 33 33.51 -27.43 36.23
N GLY A 34 34.37 -27.63 35.23
CA GLY A 34 34.48 -26.75 34.06
C GLY A 34 33.21 -26.74 33.20
N LEU A 35 32.61 -27.90 32.94
CA LEU A 35 31.35 -28.04 32.22
C LEU A 35 30.18 -27.40 32.98
N ALA A 36 30.11 -27.58 34.30
CA ALA A 36 29.08 -26.93 35.12
C ALA A 36 29.21 -25.40 35.09
N SER A 37 30.44 -24.88 35.11
CA SER A 37 30.69 -23.44 35.00
C SER A 37 30.38 -22.90 33.60
N ALA A 38 30.72 -23.63 32.55
CA ALA A 38 30.38 -23.28 31.17
C ALA A 38 28.86 -23.30 30.93
N ILE A 39 28.14 -24.27 31.49
CA ILE A 39 26.68 -24.34 31.44
C ILE A 39 26.05 -23.18 32.21
N LEU A 40 26.59 -22.80 33.38
CA LEU A 40 26.12 -21.64 34.15
C LEU A 40 26.38 -20.31 33.42
N LEU A 41 27.48 -20.18 32.69
CA LEU A 41 27.74 -19.04 31.81
C LEU A 41 26.79 -19.03 30.61
N ALA A 42 26.56 -20.19 29.97
CA ALA A 42 25.64 -20.32 28.85
C ALA A 42 24.17 -20.11 29.23
N THR A 43 23.74 -20.54 30.42
CA THR A 43 22.37 -20.29 30.92
C THR A 43 22.14 -18.85 31.34
N ARG A 44 23.19 -18.12 31.73
CA ARG A 44 23.12 -16.67 31.94
C ARG A 44 23.16 -15.86 30.65
N SER A 45 23.60 -16.46 29.54
CA SER A 45 23.61 -15.82 28.21
C SER A 45 22.40 -16.18 27.35
N ILE A 46 21.53 -17.08 27.81
CA ILE A 46 20.21 -17.27 27.23
C ILE A 46 19.41 -16.04 27.67
N ASP A 47 19.09 -15.19 26.71
CA ASP A 47 18.28 -13.99 26.85
C ASP A 47 17.03 -14.29 27.70
N THR A 48 16.90 -13.59 28.83
CA THR A 48 15.75 -13.72 29.73
C THR A 48 14.59 -12.80 29.32
N GLY A 49 14.68 -12.13 28.17
CA GLY A 49 13.69 -11.14 27.73
C GLY A 49 13.75 -9.83 28.52
N VAL A 50 14.86 -9.58 29.25
CA VAL A 50 15.07 -8.38 30.05
C VAL A 50 16.38 -7.73 29.58
N SER A 51 16.29 -6.99 28.48
CA SER A 51 17.35 -6.13 27.97
C SER A 51 16.98 -4.69 28.25
N PRO A 52 17.87 -3.83 28.79
CA PRO A 52 17.58 -2.41 29.00
C PRO A 52 17.08 -1.69 27.74
N VAL A 53 17.46 -2.19 26.56
CA VAL A 53 16.98 -1.67 25.25
C VAL A 53 15.53 -2.07 25.00
N ALA A 54 15.15 -3.32 25.32
CA ALA A 54 13.78 -3.80 25.19
C ALA A 54 12.85 -3.09 26.20
N ASP A 55 13.31 -2.88 27.43
CA ASP A 55 12.55 -2.13 28.45
C ASP A 55 12.33 -0.67 28.05
N THR A 56 13.38 -0.02 27.51
CA THR A 56 13.28 1.37 27.00
C THR A 56 12.33 1.46 25.81
N ARG A 57 12.35 0.47 24.91
CA ARG A 57 11.46 0.42 23.74
C ARG A 57 10.01 0.21 24.18
N SER A 58 9.73 -0.75 25.06
CA SER A 58 8.39 -0.98 25.62
C SER A 58 7.86 0.26 26.35
N ALA A 59 8.73 1.01 27.05
CA ALA A 59 8.34 2.27 27.67
C ALA A 59 7.98 3.35 26.62
N ASN A 60 8.76 3.47 25.54
CA ASN A 60 8.45 4.40 24.44
C ASN A 60 7.14 4.02 23.74
N ASP A 61 6.87 2.73 23.55
CA ASP A 61 5.62 2.23 23.00
C ASP A 61 4.44 2.65 23.90
N THR A 62 4.54 2.48 25.21
CA THR A 62 3.50 2.93 26.14
C THR A 62 3.31 4.45 26.10
N LEU A 63 4.39 5.23 25.98
CA LEU A 63 4.32 6.68 25.86
C LEU A 63 3.64 7.12 24.57
N ASP A 64 3.93 6.47 23.45
CA ASP A 64 3.33 6.79 22.14
C ASP A 64 1.81 6.60 22.14
N TRP A 65 1.32 5.58 22.87
CA TRP A 65 -0.11 5.40 23.11
C TRP A 65 -0.75 6.56 23.86
N ILE A 66 -0.12 6.96 24.97
CA ILE A 66 -0.61 8.09 25.78
C ILE A 66 -0.57 9.36 24.95
N GLU A 67 0.50 9.59 24.18
CA GLU A 67 0.63 10.76 23.30
C GLU A 67 -0.44 10.77 22.20
N THR A 68 -0.74 9.63 21.60
CA THR A 68 -1.80 9.52 20.57
C THR A 68 -3.14 9.88 21.16
N ASP A 69 -3.52 9.30 22.30
CA ASP A 69 -4.78 9.65 22.95
C ASP A 69 -4.83 11.12 23.39
N LEU A 70 -3.70 11.66 23.87
CA LEU A 70 -3.57 13.05 24.28
C LEU A 70 -3.69 14.02 23.09
N ALA A 71 -3.20 13.65 21.90
CA ALA A 71 -3.29 14.48 20.68
C ALA A 71 -4.74 14.75 20.27
N PHE A 72 -5.63 13.81 20.54
CA PHE A 72 -7.07 13.93 20.26
C PHE A 72 -7.89 14.35 21.50
N ALA A 73 -7.27 14.56 22.67
CA ALA A 73 -7.99 14.92 23.88
C ALA A 73 -8.47 16.38 23.85
N THR A 74 -9.74 16.59 24.20
CA THR A 74 -10.32 17.93 24.42
C THR A 74 -10.05 18.45 25.83
N THR A 75 -10.03 17.57 26.82
CA THR A 75 -9.63 17.88 28.19
C THR A 75 -8.75 16.78 28.77
N ALA A 76 -7.83 17.17 29.66
CA ALA A 76 -6.96 16.25 30.38
C ALA A 76 -6.93 16.64 31.86
N GLU A 77 -7.28 15.71 32.74
CA GLU A 77 -7.19 15.82 34.18
C GLU A 77 -6.06 14.91 34.69
N THR A 78 -5.13 15.48 35.44
CA THR A 78 -3.94 14.75 35.93
C THR A 78 -3.91 14.69 37.44
N SER A 79 -3.57 13.52 37.98
CA SER A 79 -3.01 13.31 39.31
C SER A 79 -1.69 12.53 39.18
N PRO A 80 -0.85 12.47 40.22
CA PRO A 80 0.46 11.81 40.14
C PRO A 80 0.43 10.40 39.53
N HIS A 81 -0.63 9.61 39.72
CA HIS A 81 -0.71 8.25 39.19
C HIS A 81 -1.98 7.98 38.37
N GLU A 82 -2.66 9.03 37.91
CA GLU A 82 -3.85 8.91 37.08
C GLU A 82 -3.93 10.05 36.07
N LEU A 83 -4.12 9.72 34.80
CA LEU A 83 -4.42 10.66 33.72
C LEU A 83 -5.79 10.31 33.15
N ALA A 84 -6.76 11.20 33.28
CA ALA A 84 -8.08 11.07 32.68
C ALA A 84 -8.20 12.04 31.50
N LEU A 85 -8.47 11.50 30.32
CA LEU A 85 -8.64 12.24 29.08
C LEU A 85 -10.11 12.21 28.68
N THR A 86 -10.61 13.34 28.19
CA THR A 86 -11.88 13.38 27.46
C THR A 86 -11.58 13.61 26.00
N VAL A 87 -11.99 12.67 25.15
CA VAL A 87 -11.78 12.72 23.70
C VAL A 87 -13.13 12.94 23.02
N PRO A 88 -13.19 13.61 21.85
CA PRO A 88 -14.41 13.69 21.06
C PRO A 88 -14.92 12.28 20.77
N ASP A 89 -16.25 12.13 20.71
CA ASP A 89 -16.92 10.85 20.43
C ASP A 89 -16.23 10.11 19.27
N ARG A 90 -15.65 8.97 19.61
CA ARG A 90 -14.96 8.02 18.75
C ARG A 90 -15.83 6.80 18.48
N ASN A 91 -16.82 6.46 19.31
CA ASN A 91 -17.21 5.06 19.37
C ASN A 91 -18.57 4.64 19.96
N ASP A 92 -19.55 5.51 20.23
CA ASP A 92 -20.87 4.96 20.57
C ASP A 92 -22.09 5.76 20.05
N ALA A 93 -23.27 5.11 20.08
CA ALA A 93 -24.48 5.65 19.47
C ALA A 93 -25.09 6.84 20.25
N ASP A 94 -24.46 7.30 21.33
CA ASP A 94 -24.98 8.32 22.24
C ASP A 94 -24.50 9.74 21.93
N LEU A 95 -23.49 9.90 21.05
CA LEU A 95 -22.92 11.19 20.62
C LEU A 95 -22.28 12.00 21.77
N LEU A 96 -21.78 11.34 22.80
CA LEU A 96 -21.09 11.97 23.94
C LEU A 96 -19.57 11.76 23.89
N PRO A 97 -18.77 12.71 24.38
CA PRO A 97 -17.31 12.56 24.49
C PRO A 97 -16.90 11.34 25.35
N GLU A 98 -15.91 10.56 24.93
CA GLU A 98 -15.42 9.43 25.74
C GLU A 98 -14.39 9.83 26.78
N THR A 99 -14.28 8.96 27.78
CA THR A 99 -13.29 9.07 28.85
C THR A 99 -12.26 7.95 28.75
N ILE A 100 -10.99 8.31 28.57
CA ILE A 100 -9.87 7.37 28.61
C ILE A 100 -9.08 7.62 29.89
N VAL A 101 -8.96 6.61 30.75
CA VAL A 101 -8.26 6.72 32.04
C VAL A 101 -7.03 5.83 32.04
N TYR A 102 -5.87 6.45 32.24
CA TYR A 102 -4.61 5.78 32.52
C TYR A 102 -4.38 5.78 34.03
N ARG A 103 -4.15 4.61 34.63
CA ARG A 103 -3.94 4.47 36.08
C ARG A 103 -2.76 3.56 36.38
N TRP A 104 -1.85 4.05 37.22
CA TRP A 104 -0.81 3.25 37.85
C TRP A 104 -1.01 3.25 39.38
N SER A 105 -0.58 2.20 40.07
CA SER A 105 -0.79 2.09 41.53
C SER A 105 0.19 2.94 42.35
N GLY A 106 1.28 3.42 41.73
CA GLY A 106 2.40 4.05 42.44
C GLY A 106 3.39 3.05 43.06
N ILE A 107 3.14 1.74 42.93
CA ILE A 107 4.01 0.69 43.47
C ILE A 107 4.95 0.20 42.34
N PRO A 108 6.28 0.29 42.52
CA PRO A 108 7.23 -0.23 41.54
C PRO A 108 6.99 -1.72 41.24
N GLY A 109 6.85 -2.05 39.96
CA GLY A 109 6.57 -3.39 39.45
C GLY A 109 5.10 -3.66 39.16
N ASP A 110 4.18 -2.79 39.56
CA ASP A 110 2.77 -2.90 39.20
C ASP A 110 2.52 -2.40 37.76
N PRO A 111 1.48 -2.91 37.08
CA PRO A 111 1.16 -2.53 35.71
C PRO A 111 0.55 -1.12 35.61
N LEU A 112 0.77 -0.48 34.46
CA LEU A 112 -0.04 0.66 34.01
C LEU A 112 -1.27 0.12 33.28
N LEU A 113 -2.43 0.59 33.70
CA LEU A 113 -3.74 0.18 33.17
C LEU A 113 -4.35 1.33 32.36
N ARG A 114 -5.00 0.97 31.25
CA ARG A 114 -5.86 1.86 30.46
C ARG A 114 -7.30 1.39 30.60
N ARG A 115 -8.22 2.33 30.81
CA ARG A 115 -9.66 2.09 30.75
C ARG A 115 -10.28 3.00 29.70
N TYR A 116 -11.09 2.42 28.84
CA TYR A 116 -11.90 3.14 27.87
C TYR A 116 -13.36 3.17 28.36
N ASN A 117 -13.94 4.35 28.57
CA ASN A 117 -15.28 4.52 29.13
C ASN A 117 -15.54 3.64 30.37
N ALA A 118 -16.56 2.79 30.30
CA ALA A 118 -16.96 1.85 31.34
C ALA A 118 -16.41 0.43 31.14
N ASP A 119 -15.51 0.24 30.16
CA ASP A 119 -14.94 -1.07 29.85
C ASP A 119 -13.98 -1.57 30.94
N PRO A 120 -13.67 -2.88 30.96
CA PRO A 120 -12.64 -3.42 31.83
C PRO A 120 -11.27 -2.77 31.59
N GLU A 121 -10.48 -2.64 32.65
CA GLU A 121 -9.11 -2.14 32.56
C GLU A 121 -8.20 -3.13 31.81
N VAL A 122 -7.44 -2.60 30.85
CA VAL A 122 -6.47 -3.33 30.03
C VAL A 122 -5.06 -2.94 30.47
N THR A 123 -4.17 -3.92 30.62
CA THR A 123 -2.76 -3.66 30.91
C THR A 123 -2.04 -3.19 29.64
N ILE A 124 -1.42 -2.00 29.71
CA ILE A 124 -0.65 -1.43 28.59
C ILE A 124 0.86 -1.42 28.85
N ALA A 125 1.27 -1.55 30.12
CA ALA A 125 2.66 -1.83 30.51
C ALA A 125 2.63 -2.71 31.76
N SER A 126 3.40 -3.80 31.76
CA SER A 126 3.28 -4.86 32.78
C SER A 126 4.08 -4.64 34.06
N ALA A 127 5.17 -3.86 34.02
CA ALA A 127 6.10 -3.71 35.15
C ALA A 127 6.67 -2.30 35.24
N VAL A 128 5.85 -1.31 35.62
CA VAL A 128 6.28 0.09 35.70
C VAL A 128 7.08 0.33 36.97
N THR A 129 8.31 0.84 36.83
CA THR A 129 9.18 1.14 37.97
C THR A 129 8.93 2.52 38.57
N ASP A 130 8.61 3.49 37.73
CA ASP A 130 8.35 4.88 38.12
C ASP A 130 7.50 5.57 37.02
N LEU A 131 6.46 6.29 37.42
CA LEU A 131 5.58 7.05 36.52
C LEU A 131 4.86 8.15 37.31
N GLU A 132 4.93 9.38 36.78
CA GLU A 132 4.20 10.50 37.34
C GLU A 132 3.55 11.34 36.24
N PHE A 133 2.25 11.63 36.37
CA PHE A 133 1.55 12.57 35.49
C PHE A 133 1.49 13.96 36.15
N PHE A 134 1.89 14.97 35.40
CA PHE A 134 1.84 16.36 35.84
C PHE A 134 0.97 17.20 34.91
N PRO A 135 0.27 18.22 35.43
CA PRO A 135 -0.50 19.13 34.59
C PRO A 135 0.47 19.97 33.73
N PRO A 136 0.42 19.89 32.39
CA PRO A 136 1.21 20.79 31.57
C PRO A 136 0.55 22.17 31.52
N THR A 137 1.29 23.23 31.85
CA THR A 137 0.90 24.59 31.47
C THR A 137 1.49 24.89 30.10
N ARG A 138 0.67 24.82 29.04
CA ARG A 138 1.02 25.33 27.71
C ARG A 138 -0.04 26.29 27.23
N THR A 139 0.37 27.50 26.85
CA THR A 139 -0.48 28.46 26.15
C THR A 139 -0.51 28.08 24.67
N THR A 140 -1.69 27.82 24.13
CA THR A 140 -1.91 27.64 22.69
C THR A 140 -2.66 28.84 22.14
N GLU A 141 -2.25 29.32 20.96
CA GLU A 141 -3.11 30.19 20.16
C GLU A 141 -4.32 29.37 19.65
N PRO A 142 -5.51 29.98 19.50
CA PRO A 142 -6.68 29.25 19.01
C PRO A 142 -6.39 28.65 17.64
N SER A 143 -6.77 27.37 17.45
CA SER A 143 -6.66 26.66 16.18
C SER A 143 -7.21 27.52 15.05
N GLN A 144 -6.31 28.00 14.18
CA GLN A 144 -6.69 28.50 12.88
C GLN A 144 -7.24 27.30 12.11
N VAL A 145 -8.46 27.40 11.60
CA VAL A 145 -8.97 26.48 10.58
C VAL A 145 -7.96 26.53 9.43
N PRO A 146 -7.23 25.44 9.12
CA PRO A 146 -6.38 25.43 7.95
C PRO A 146 -7.26 25.70 6.72
N PRO A 147 -6.81 26.50 5.75
CA PRO A 147 -7.53 26.62 4.50
C PRO A 147 -7.71 25.23 3.90
N ALA A 148 -8.89 24.95 3.34
CA ALA A 148 -9.12 23.72 2.59
C ALA A 148 -7.98 23.56 1.58
N LEU A 149 -7.26 22.42 1.65
CA LEU A 149 -6.20 22.12 0.71
C LEU A 149 -6.76 22.19 -0.70
N ASP A 150 -6.08 22.91 -1.58
CA ASP A 150 -6.45 23.02 -2.99
C ASP A 150 -6.18 21.67 -3.67
N PRO A 151 -7.21 20.97 -4.19
CA PRO A 151 -7.02 19.68 -4.86
C PRO A 151 -6.04 19.73 -6.04
N SER A 152 -5.81 20.93 -6.61
CA SER A 152 -4.82 21.12 -7.68
C SER A 152 -3.37 21.12 -7.20
N SER A 153 -3.12 21.16 -5.89
CA SER A 153 -1.79 21.13 -5.27
C SER A 153 -1.24 19.73 -4.99
N TRP A 154 -2.05 18.68 -5.15
CA TRP A 154 -1.70 17.31 -4.79
C TRP A 154 -0.70 16.62 -5.71
N GLY A 155 -0.26 17.32 -6.77
CA GLY A 155 0.94 16.99 -7.54
C GLY A 155 0.81 15.78 -8.46
N TYR A 156 0.86 16.04 -9.76
CA TYR A 156 1.04 15.03 -10.80
C TYR A 156 2.53 14.64 -10.86
N PHE A 157 2.89 13.40 -10.49
CA PHE A 157 4.22 12.87 -10.77
C PHE A 157 4.20 12.21 -12.13
N GLY A 158 4.93 12.80 -13.09
CA GLY A 158 4.89 12.41 -14.49
C GLY A 158 4.91 10.90 -14.73
N GLY A 159 3.86 10.40 -15.39
CA GLY A 159 3.77 9.02 -15.87
C GLY A 159 2.53 8.24 -15.41
N ASP A 160 1.85 8.67 -14.34
CA ASP A 160 0.53 8.14 -13.96
C ASP A 160 -0.57 9.13 -14.34
N ASP A 161 -1.85 8.72 -14.35
CA ASP A 161 -2.97 9.60 -14.70
C ASP A 161 -3.46 10.44 -13.49
N GLY A 162 -2.87 10.22 -12.31
CA GLY A 162 -3.27 10.84 -11.05
C GLY A 162 -4.62 10.31 -10.51
N ILE A 163 -5.12 9.20 -11.04
CA ILE A 163 -6.43 8.64 -10.71
C ILE A 163 -6.25 7.34 -9.92
N LEU A 164 -7.14 7.09 -8.96
CA LEU A 164 -7.26 5.84 -8.21
C LEU A 164 -8.44 5.01 -8.75
N ASN A 165 -9.60 5.63 -8.98
CA ASN A 165 -10.82 4.98 -9.49
C ASN A 165 -11.11 3.62 -8.82
N ALA A 166 -11.12 3.60 -7.49
CA ALA A 166 -11.37 2.42 -6.68
C ALA A 166 -12.47 2.70 -5.65
N ALA A 167 -13.22 1.67 -5.27
CA ALA A 167 -14.07 1.71 -4.09
C ALA A 167 -13.19 1.51 -2.85
N VAL A 168 -13.03 2.57 -2.04
CA VAL A 168 -12.19 2.55 -0.84
C VAL A 168 -13.07 2.44 0.40
N LEU A 169 -12.88 1.38 1.18
CA LEU A 169 -13.39 1.31 2.54
C LEU A 169 -12.40 2.03 3.47
N MET A 170 -12.68 3.29 3.77
CA MET A 170 -11.82 4.12 4.62
C MET A 170 -12.24 3.96 6.07
N VAL A 171 -11.33 3.43 6.87
CA VAL A 171 -11.50 3.21 8.29
C VAL A 171 -11.03 4.44 9.04
N ILE A 172 -11.92 5.03 9.81
CA ILE A 172 -11.66 6.22 10.63
C ILE A 172 -12.16 5.99 12.04
N THR A 173 -11.85 6.90 12.95
CA THR A 173 -12.29 6.84 14.35
C THR A 173 -13.82 6.71 14.43
N ASP A 174 -14.56 7.72 13.95
CA ASP A 174 -16.02 7.71 13.86
C ASP A 174 -16.53 8.17 12.48
N ALA A 175 -17.26 7.29 11.80
CA ALA A 175 -17.93 7.56 10.53
C ALA A 175 -19.20 8.41 10.63
N ALA A 176 -19.82 8.52 11.81
CA ALA A 176 -20.98 9.38 12.02
C ALA A 176 -20.57 10.85 12.20
N SER A 177 -19.42 11.10 12.83
CA SER A 177 -18.84 12.43 13.07
C SER A 177 -17.36 12.50 12.64
N PRO A 178 -17.05 12.45 11.33
CA PRO A 178 -15.66 12.44 10.87
C PRO A 178 -14.88 13.68 11.32
N SER A 179 -13.62 13.48 11.71
CA SER A 179 -12.70 14.58 12.02
C SER A 179 -12.39 15.43 10.79
N LEU A 180 -11.80 16.62 10.98
CA LEU A 180 -11.32 17.46 9.86
C LEU A 180 -10.30 16.70 8.99
N GLN A 181 -9.39 15.98 9.64
CA GLN A 181 -8.36 15.16 9.00
C GLN A 181 -8.96 14.01 8.17
N SER A 182 -10.05 13.40 8.65
CA SER A 182 -10.79 12.37 7.92
C SER A 182 -11.55 12.96 6.72
N VAL A 183 -12.18 14.12 6.86
CA VAL A 183 -12.85 14.81 5.75
C VAL A 183 -11.86 15.23 4.66
N GLN A 184 -10.66 15.68 5.04
CA GLN A 184 -9.59 16.03 4.09
C GLN A 184 -9.12 14.80 3.31
N ARG A 185 -8.86 13.68 3.98
CA ARG A 185 -8.51 12.39 3.34
C ARG A 185 -9.58 11.92 2.38
N GLN A 186 -10.86 11.98 2.80
CA GLN A 186 -11.98 11.62 1.94
C GLN A 186 -12.02 12.49 0.68
N SER A 187 -11.95 13.81 0.84
CA SER A 187 -11.95 14.77 -0.28
C SER A 187 -10.79 14.49 -1.25
N MET A 188 -9.64 14.08 -0.71
CA MET A 188 -8.48 13.69 -1.49
C MET A 188 -8.72 12.44 -2.33
N LEU A 189 -9.18 11.36 -1.71
CA LEU A 189 -9.50 10.13 -2.40
C LEU A 189 -10.55 10.35 -3.49
N GLU A 190 -11.59 11.13 -3.21
CA GLU A 190 -12.65 11.47 -4.18
C GLU A 190 -12.11 12.26 -5.37
N SER A 191 -11.12 13.13 -5.18
CA SER A 191 -10.47 13.82 -6.31
C SER A 191 -9.71 12.89 -7.24
N TRP A 192 -9.20 11.77 -6.70
CA TRP A 192 -8.60 10.69 -7.48
C TRP A 192 -9.68 9.75 -8.05
N SER A 193 -10.93 10.22 -8.15
CA SER A 193 -12.09 9.47 -8.62
C SER A 193 -12.40 8.21 -7.81
N ALA A 194 -11.93 8.12 -6.56
CA ALA A 194 -12.31 7.02 -5.69
C ALA A 194 -13.74 7.20 -5.17
N VAL A 195 -14.42 6.07 -4.93
CA VAL A 195 -15.69 6.05 -4.21
C VAL A 195 -15.39 5.67 -2.76
N VAL A 196 -15.52 6.62 -1.83
CA VAL A 196 -15.17 6.40 -0.42
C VAL A 196 -16.39 5.98 0.37
N THR A 197 -16.27 4.85 1.08
CA THR A 197 -17.21 4.44 2.12
C THR A 197 -16.50 4.51 3.46
N LEU A 198 -17.04 5.28 4.40
CA LEU A 198 -16.50 5.39 5.75
C LEU A 198 -16.99 4.23 6.62
N ILE A 199 -16.11 3.74 7.50
CA ILE A 199 -16.47 2.81 8.57
C ILE A 199 -15.72 3.18 9.85
N SER A 200 -16.43 3.20 10.98
CA SER A 200 -15.84 3.50 12.29
C SER A 200 -14.91 2.36 12.74
N ALA A 201 -13.80 2.67 13.39
CA ALA A 201 -12.79 1.72 13.85
C ALA A 201 -13.37 0.71 14.85
N ASN A 202 -14.25 1.20 15.72
CA ASN A 202 -15.01 0.42 16.68
C ASN A 202 -16.06 -0.53 16.05
N ALA A 203 -16.34 -0.43 14.75
CA ALA A 203 -17.39 -1.22 14.11
C ALA A 203 -17.14 -2.72 14.30
N THR A 204 -18.20 -3.49 14.45
CA THR A 204 -18.08 -4.92 14.71
C THR A 204 -17.40 -5.64 13.54
N LYS A 205 -16.75 -6.78 13.81
CA LYS A 205 -16.19 -7.60 12.72
C LYS A 205 -17.25 -7.99 11.67
N ALA A 206 -18.49 -8.24 12.07
CA ALA A 206 -19.59 -8.51 11.14
C ALA A 206 -19.91 -7.29 10.24
N SER A 207 -19.76 -6.07 10.75
CA SER A 207 -19.91 -4.84 9.95
C SER A 207 -18.79 -4.70 8.92
N PHE A 208 -17.54 -4.98 9.30
CA PHE A 208 -16.41 -5.03 8.38
C PHE A 208 -16.62 -6.10 7.29
N ASP A 209 -16.95 -7.33 7.69
CA ASP A 209 -17.18 -8.44 6.76
C ASP A 209 -18.33 -8.16 5.78
N ALA A 210 -19.31 -7.34 6.17
CA ALA A 210 -20.41 -6.91 5.31
C ALA A 210 -20.04 -5.76 4.36
N ALA A 211 -19.10 -4.88 4.76
CA ALA A 211 -18.66 -3.75 3.95
C ALA A 211 -17.60 -4.13 2.92
N ILE A 212 -16.69 -5.05 3.27
CA ILE A 212 -15.57 -5.51 2.44
C ILE A 212 -15.99 -5.92 1.01
N PRO A 213 -17.06 -6.69 0.77
CA PRO A 213 -17.43 -7.11 -0.59
C PRO A 213 -17.80 -5.99 -1.55
N ALA A 214 -18.08 -4.78 -1.05
CA ALA A 214 -18.38 -3.60 -1.86
C ALA A 214 -17.16 -2.70 -2.11
N ALA A 215 -16.00 -3.03 -1.53
CA ALA A 215 -14.77 -2.26 -1.64
C ALA A 215 -13.70 -3.04 -2.42
N ASP A 216 -12.83 -2.30 -3.11
CA ASP A 216 -11.66 -2.83 -3.78
C ASP A 216 -10.45 -2.87 -2.83
N VAL A 217 -10.36 -1.92 -1.90
CA VAL A 217 -9.26 -1.79 -0.94
C VAL A 217 -9.73 -1.19 0.38
N VAL A 218 -9.08 -1.58 1.48
CA VAL A 218 -9.25 -0.97 2.80
C VAL A 218 -8.11 0.01 3.07
N TYR A 219 -8.45 1.21 3.55
CA TYR A 219 -7.49 2.22 3.99
C TYR A 219 -7.68 2.51 5.47
N ILE A 220 -6.69 2.20 6.30
CA ILE A 220 -6.74 2.44 7.75
C ILE A 220 -5.97 3.73 8.06
N THR A 221 -6.66 4.73 8.61
CA THR A 221 -6.05 6.01 8.96
C THR A 221 -5.41 5.98 10.35
N GLN A 222 -4.39 6.82 10.56
CA GLN A 222 -3.69 6.94 11.84
C GLN A 222 -4.59 7.39 13.01
N GLU A 223 -5.74 8.00 12.73
CA GLU A 223 -6.65 8.51 13.76
C GLU A 223 -7.40 7.39 14.50
N CYS A 224 -7.40 6.17 13.96
CA CYS A 224 -8.04 5.01 14.56
C CYS A 224 -7.33 4.55 15.83
N ASP A 225 -8.11 4.17 16.85
CA ASP A 225 -7.57 3.41 17.98
C ASP A 225 -7.24 1.99 17.50
N GLU A 226 -5.96 1.64 17.57
CA GLU A 226 -5.40 0.38 17.07
C GLU A 226 -5.98 -0.83 17.82
N LEU A 227 -6.37 -0.66 19.10
CA LEU A 227 -7.06 -1.71 19.86
C LEU A 227 -8.46 -2.00 19.34
N GLU A 228 -9.15 -0.97 18.88
CA GLU A 228 -10.49 -1.13 18.34
C GLU A 228 -10.43 -1.87 17.00
N ILE A 229 -9.43 -1.58 16.17
CA ILE A 229 -9.22 -2.30 14.91
C ILE A 229 -8.79 -3.74 15.19
N GLY A 230 -7.72 -3.92 15.98
CA GLY A 230 -7.08 -5.19 16.26
C GLY A 230 -6.99 -6.09 15.03
N ASN A 231 -7.41 -7.35 15.19
CA ASN A 231 -7.32 -8.36 14.13
C ASN A 231 -8.51 -8.37 13.14
N LYS A 232 -9.42 -7.37 13.16
CA LYS A 232 -10.65 -7.39 12.33
C LYS A 232 -10.35 -7.51 10.82
N LEU A 233 -9.28 -6.85 10.37
CA LEU A 233 -8.84 -6.72 8.97
C LEU A 233 -7.69 -7.65 8.59
N ARG A 234 -7.09 -8.36 9.56
CA ARG A 234 -5.94 -9.25 9.36
C ARG A 234 -6.17 -10.23 8.20
N ASP A 235 -7.34 -10.86 8.19
CA ASP A 235 -7.71 -11.85 7.17
C ASP A 235 -8.69 -11.31 6.11
N ALA A 236 -8.72 -9.99 5.87
CA ALA A 236 -9.54 -9.40 4.82
C ALA A 236 -9.15 -9.98 3.44
N PRO A 237 -10.11 -10.41 2.59
CA PRO A 237 -9.84 -10.99 1.28
C PRO A 237 -9.48 -9.97 0.19
N ILE A 238 -9.44 -8.68 0.53
CA ILE A 238 -9.03 -7.57 -0.34
C ILE A 238 -7.78 -6.90 0.22
N GLY A 239 -7.19 -5.98 -0.54
CA GLY A 239 -6.00 -5.24 -0.11
C GLY A 239 -6.23 -4.39 1.14
N VAL A 240 -5.19 -4.22 1.95
CA VAL A 240 -5.21 -3.31 3.12
C VAL A 240 -3.98 -2.40 3.08
N VAL A 241 -4.20 -1.09 3.18
CA VAL A 241 -3.16 -0.06 3.32
C VAL A 241 -3.29 0.57 4.70
N SER A 242 -2.20 0.62 5.46
CA SER A 242 -2.20 1.01 6.87
C SER A 242 -1.24 2.17 7.15
N GLU A 243 -1.75 3.25 7.74
CA GLU A 243 -0.96 4.32 8.37
C GLU A 243 -0.57 4.04 9.83
N PRO A 244 -1.45 3.45 10.68
CA PRO A 244 -1.17 3.26 12.09
C PRO A 244 0.18 2.60 12.39
N THR A 245 0.95 3.22 13.27
CA THR A 245 2.30 2.74 13.60
C THR A 245 2.31 1.39 14.33
N ARG A 246 1.18 0.98 14.90
CA ARG A 246 1.09 -0.22 15.75
C ARG A 246 0.00 -1.19 15.36
N LEU A 247 -0.38 -1.20 14.09
CA LEU A 247 -1.09 -2.34 13.49
C LEU A 247 -0.14 -3.25 12.69
N HIS A 248 1.18 -3.02 12.78
CA HIS A 248 2.15 -3.72 11.95
C HIS A 248 2.17 -5.23 12.20
N ASP A 249 1.93 -5.67 13.44
CA ASP A 249 1.86 -7.08 13.84
C ASP A 249 0.49 -7.69 13.56
N GLU A 250 -0.63 -6.98 13.79
CA GLU A 250 -1.95 -7.47 13.34
C GLU A 250 -2.07 -7.59 11.82
N GLN A 251 -1.40 -6.73 11.06
CA GLN A 251 -1.30 -6.86 9.61
C GLN A 251 -0.22 -7.85 9.16
N GLY A 252 0.63 -8.31 10.09
CA GLY A 252 1.60 -9.39 9.89
C GLY A 252 2.90 -8.99 9.20
N PHE A 253 3.31 -7.72 9.28
CA PHE A 253 4.55 -7.19 8.70
C PHE A 253 5.79 -7.44 9.56
N ALA A 254 5.67 -7.27 10.88
CA ALA A 254 6.78 -7.38 11.81
C ALA A 254 6.27 -7.65 13.24
N THR A 255 7.14 -8.09 14.15
CA THR A 255 6.81 -8.25 15.58
C THR A 255 6.74 -6.93 16.32
N THR A 256 7.51 -5.95 15.88
CA THR A 256 7.60 -4.63 16.51
C THR A 256 7.80 -3.54 15.46
N ALA A 257 7.53 -2.30 15.84
CA ALA A 257 7.87 -1.11 15.10
C ALA A 257 8.34 -0.02 16.07
N ASP A 258 9.02 0.97 15.53
CA ASP A 258 9.50 2.15 16.24
C ASP A 258 9.25 3.38 15.35
N THR A 259 9.40 4.59 15.89
CA THR A 259 9.25 5.82 15.12
C THR A 259 10.51 6.69 15.13
N ARG A 260 10.71 7.46 14.06
CA ARG A 260 11.78 8.46 13.95
C ARG A 260 11.26 9.77 13.43
N SER A 261 11.60 10.87 14.11
CA SER A 261 11.25 12.22 13.66
C SER A 261 12.10 12.62 12.45
N GLN A 262 11.52 12.55 11.25
CA GLN A 262 12.14 12.86 9.96
C GLN A 262 11.08 13.35 8.96
N ALA A 263 11.50 14.06 7.92
CA ALA A 263 10.61 14.53 6.85
C ALA A 263 10.70 13.67 5.57
N ALA A 264 11.66 12.75 5.52
CA ALA A 264 12.04 12.03 4.31
C ALA A 264 12.13 10.52 4.55
N VAL A 265 11.80 9.76 3.51
CA VAL A 265 11.94 8.30 3.40
C VAL A 265 13.01 8.02 2.36
N SER A 266 13.91 7.06 2.62
CA SER A 266 14.92 6.63 1.65
C SER A 266 14.32 5.57 0.73
N ILE A 267 14.05 5.90 -0.54
CA ILE A 267 13.54 4.93 -1.52
C ILE A 267 14.69 4.03 -2.00
N ILE A 268 14.51 2.71 -1.88
CA ILE A 268 15.54 1.71 -2.19
C ILE A 268 15.21 0.82 -3.39
N ASP A 269 13.92 0.70 -3.73
CA ASP A 269 13.45 -0.02 -4.91
C ASP A 269 12.53 0.90 -5.71
N THR A 270 12.83 1.09 -6.99
CA THR A 270 12.06 1.91 -7.94
C THR A 270 11.49 1.09 -9.09
N THR A 271 11.60 -0.24 -9.00
CA THR A 271 11.07 -1.19 -9.99
C THR A 271 9.63 -1.61 -9.68
N HIS A 272 9.23 -1.48 -8.42
CA HIS A 272 7.87 -1.75 -7.96
C HIS A 272 6.90 -0.62 -8.33
N ASP A 273 5.66 -0.95 -8.69
CA ASP A 273 4.64 0.01 -9.16
C ASP A 273 4.45 1.22 -8.21
N ILE A 274 4.45 0.96 -6.89
CA ILE A 274 4.30 2.01 -5.86
C ILE A 274 5.38 3.09 -5.99
N THR A 275 6.62 2.72 -6.30
CA THR A 275 7.78 3.62 -6.34
C THR A 275 8.33 3.82 -7.76
N ALA A 276 7.66 3.27 -8.78
CA ALA A 276 8.08 3.36 -10.17
C ALA A 276 8.21 4.81 -10.64
N GLY A 277 9.37 5.20 -11.16
CA GLY A 277 9.65 6.57 -11.58
C GLY A 277 10.02 7.54 -10.45
N MET A 278 10.05 7.09 -9.20
CA MET A 278 10.67 7.86 -8.10
C MET A 278 12.20 7.72 -8.15
N ALA A 279 12.92 8.71 -7.61
CA ALA A 279 14.38 8.63 -7.49
C ALA A 279 14.77 7.82 -6.24
N THR A 280 15.79 6.96 -6.36
CA THR A 280 16.39 6.30 -5.20
C THR A 280 17.05 7.30 -4.25
N GLY A 281 17.03 7.00 -2.95
CA GLY A 281 17.59 7.83 -1.88
C GLY A 281 16.53 8.65 -1.14
N ASN A 282 16.99 9.63 -0.35
CA ASN A 282 16.10 10.40 0.53
C ASN A 282 15.13 11.27 -0.29
N MET A 283 13.85 10.95 -0.17
CA MET A 283 12.73 11.69 -0.74
C MET A 283 11.92 12.29 0.39
N THR A 284 11.81 13.63 0.42
CA THR A 284 10.95 14.33 1.37
C THR A 284 9.49 13.99 1.08
N VAL A 285 8.79 13.43 2.06
CA VAL A 285 7.37 13.04 1.99
C VAL A 285 6.47 13.94 2.83
N GLN A 286 7.07 14.74 3.72
CA GLN A 286 6.36 15.69 4.58
C GLN A 286 7.07 17.04 4.62
N ASP A 287 6.32 18.13 4.72
CA ASP A 287 6.86 19.50 4.74
C ASP A 287 7.53 19.88 6.07
N ALA A 288 7.30 19.10 7.13
CA ALA A 288 8.00 19.19 8.40
C ALA A 288 8.36 17.80 8.93
N ALA A 289 9.40 17.72 9.77
CA ALA A 289 9.79 16.46 10.39
C ALA A 289 8.73 16.02 11.41
N ARG A 290 8.12 14.86 11.17
CA ARG A 290 7.19 14.16 12.07
C ARG A 290 7.64 12.73 12.27
N LYS A 291 6.96 11.98 13.14
CA LYS A 291 7.22 10.55 13.28
C LYS A 291 6.98 9.83 11.95
N LEU A 292 7.98 9.04 11.55
CA LEU A 292 7.88 8.05 10.51
C LEU A 292 8.08 6.67 11.12
N THR A 293 7.24 5.71 10.74
CA THR A 293 7.25 4.34 11.22
C THR A 293 8.39 3.56 10.59
N ARG A 294 9.06 2.73 11.39
CA ARG A 294 10.01 1.73 10.91
C ARG A 294 9.76 0.39 11.58
N LEU A 295 9.68 -0.66 10.77
CA LEU A 295 9.48 -2.04 11.19
C LEU A 295 10.77 -2.58 11.81
N GLN A 296 10.66 -3.32 12.90
CA GLN A 296 11.77 -3.76 13.74
C GLN A 296 11.64 -5.24 14.10
N ASP A 297 12.75 -5.79 14.60
CA ASP A 297 12.87 -7.15 15.11
C ASP A 297 12.51 -8.22 14.04
N ASP A 298 11.61 -9.17 14.33
CA ASP A 298 11.29 -10.23 13.38
C ASP A 298 10.34 -9.70 12.30
N LEU A 299 10.82 -9.70 11.05
CA LEU A 299 10.07 -9.25 9.88
C LEU A 299 9.38 -10.43 9.19
N ALA A 300 8.27 -10.13 8.51
CA ALA A 300 7.59 -11.10 7.68
C ALA A 300 8.54 -11.74 6.65
N VAL A 301 8.44 -13.06 6.50
CA VAL A 301 9.36 -13.83 5.65
C VAL A 301 9.29 -13.38 4.19
N SER A 302 8.10 -12.96 3.73
CA SER A 302 7.89 -12.43 2.38
C SER A 302 7.80 -10.91 2.32
N LEU A 303 8.32 -10.19 3.33
CA LEU A 303 8.31 -8.73 3.33
C LEU A 303 9.13 -8.18 2.16
N VAL A 304 8.51 -7.30 1.37
CA VAL A 304 9.20 -6.50 0.35
C VAL A 304 9.33 -5.09 0.87
N THR A 305 10.55 -4.56 0.90
CA THR A 305 10.83 -3.19 1.36
C THR A 305 11.11 -2.30 0.16
N LEU A 306 10.33 -1.21 0.03
CA LEU A 306 10.47 -0.23 -1.03
C LEU A 306 11.16 1.05 -0.55
N GLY A 307 11.03 1.35 0.75
CA GLY A 307 11.67 2.51 1.35
C GLY A 307 11.97 2.30 2.83
N GLU A 308 13.02 2.97 3.29
CA GLU A 308 13.58 2.84 4.63
C GLU A 308 13.55 4.16 5.40
N VAL A 309 13.45 4.06 6.72
CA VAL A 309 13.64 5.17 7.66
C VAL A 309 14.76 4.79 8.62
N SER A 310 15.86 5.56 8.58
CA SER A 310 17.06 5.28 9.38
C SER A 310 17.67 3.87 9.15
N GLY A 311 17.48 3.32 7.94
CA GLY A 311 18.03 2.01 7.53
C GLY A 311 17.15 0.80 7.84
N ASP A 312 15.96 1.02 8.41
CA ASP A 312 14.99 -0.04 8.68
C ASP A 312 13.78 0.08 7.73
N PRO A 313 13.10 -1.03 7.37
CA PRO A 313 11.94 -1.00 6.50
C PRO A 313 10.83 -0.07 7.01
N ALA A 314 10.30 0.78 6.15
CA ALA A 314 9.26 1.73 6.52
C ALA A 314 8.09 1.69 5.52
N LEU A 315 8.38 1.88 4.24
CA LEU A 315 7.44 1.59 3.16
C LEU A 315 7.66 0.13 2.76
N ALA A 316 6.77 -0.74 3.22
CA ALA A 316 6.91 -2.18 3.04
C ALA A 316 5.56 -2.83 2.70
N LEU A 317 5.61 -3.98 2.04
CA LEU A 317 4.42 -4.67 1.56
C LEU A 317 4.53 -6.19 1.65
N LEU A 318 3.36 -6.83 1.59
CA LEU A 318 3.18 -8.26 1.40
C LEU A 318 2.27 -8.49 0.19
N GLU A 319 2.69 -9.40 -0.67
CA GLU A 319 1.86 -9.90 -1.78
C GLU A 319 0.75 -10.84 -1.28
N SER A 320 -0.26 -11.03 -2.12
CA SER A 320 -1.25 -12.09 -1.89
C SER A 320 -0.56 -13.46 -1.82
N GLY A 321 -0.84 -14.23 -0.78
CA GLY A 321 -0.18 -15.50 -0.47
C GLY A 321 1.21 -15.37 0.17
N GLY A 322 1.74 -14.15 0.35
CA GLY A 322 3.02 -13.90 1.02
C GLY A 322 3.01 -14.37 2.48
N ILE A 323 4.15 -14.85 2.96
CA ILE A 323 4.32 -15.34 4.33
C ILE A 323 4.51 -14.14 5.28
N ARG A 324 3.56 -13.99 6.22
CA ARG A 324 3.54 -13.01 7.31
C ARG A 324 4.58 -13.34 8.38
N GLU A 325 4.79 -12.41 9.31
CA GLU A 325 5.68 -12.59 10.48
C GLU A 325 5.29 -13.84 11.29
N ASP A 326 4.00 -14.05 11.53
CA ASP A 326 3.44 -15.19 12.26
C ASP A 326 3.52 -16.55 11.52
N SER A 327 4.25 -16.61 10.40
CA SER A 327 4.39 -17.77 9.50
C SER A 327 3.09 -18.23 8.81
N THR A 328 2.04 -17.42 8.81
CA THR A 328 0.83 -17.67 8.02
C THR A 328 0.86 -16.90 6.69
N THR A 329 -0.10 -17.14 5.81
CA THR A 329 -0.17 -16.46 4.51
C THR A 329 -1.09 -15.25 4.55
N SER A 330 -0.70 -14.15 3.93
CA SER A 330 -1.56 -12.99 3.70
C SER A 330 -2.65 -13.32 2.67
N PRO A 331 -3.95 -13.13 2.95
CA PRO A 331 -5.01 -13.47 2.00
C PRO A 331 -5.03 -12.61 0.72
N SER A 332 -4.53 -11.38 0.81
CA SER A 332 -4.42 -10.42 -0.28
C SER A 332 -3.28 -9.45 0.02
N ARG A 333 -3.06 -8.46 -0.84
CA ARG A 333 -2.00 -7.45 -0.71
C ARG A 333 -2.11 -6.65 0.59
N ARG A 334 -0.97 -6.31 1.18
CA ARG A 334 -0.88 -5.46 2.38
C ARG A 334 0.22 -4.43 2.19
N VAL A 335 -0.02 -3.19 2.59
CA VAL A 335 0.99 -2.12 2.56
C VAL A 335 1.06 -1.41 3.90
N ASN A 336 2.26 -1.30 4.44
CA ASN A 336 2.61 -0.43 5.56
C ASN A 336 3.12 0.90 5.00
N LEU A 337 2.41 1.99 5.29
CA LEU A 337 2.88 3.33 4.94
C LEU A 337 3.94 3.80 5.95
N PRO A 338 4.92 4.60 5.52
CA PRO A 338 6.03 5.01 6.36
C PRO A 338 5.67 6.14 7.35
N PHE A 339 4.45 6.67 7.30
CA PHE A 339 4.02 7.82 8.11
C PHE A 339 2.78 7.48 8.93
N GLY A 340 2.70 8.12 10.10
CA GLY A 340 1.73 7.87 11.14
C GLY A 340 2.26 8.45 12.46
N GLY A 341 1.72 7.98 13.58
CA GLY A 341 2.11 8.34 14.94
C GLY A 341 1.28 9.49 15.52
N SER A 342 1.52 9.75 16.81
CA SER A 342 0.78 10.75 17.59
C SER A 342 0.91 12.19 17.09
N ASP A 343 1.96 12.52 16.34
CA ASP A 343 2.19 13.85 15.76
C ASP A 343 1.87 13.92 14.26
N PHE A 344 1.22 12.90 13.72
CA PHE A 344 0.84 12.86 12.31
C PHE A 344 -0.21 13.90 11.98
N ASP A 345 0.08 14.65 10.92
CA ASP A 345 -0.79 15.67 10.37
C ASP A 345 -0.83 15.48 8.86
N PHE A 346 -1.99 15.09 8.36
CA PHE A 346 -2.19 14.79 6.96
C PHE A 346 -1.91 15.98 6.04
N ASP A 347 -2.14 17.20 6.52
CA ASP A 347 -1.92 18.43 5.75
C ASP A 347 -0.43 18.69 5.50
N LEU A 348 0.46 18.00 6.24
CA LEU A 348 1.91 18.09 6.04
C LEU A 348 2.42 17.09 5.01
N LEU A 349 1.62 16.14 4.53
CA LEU A 349 2.02 15.29 3.41
C LEU A 349 2.19 16.17 2.18
N ASN A 350 3.41 16.19 1.64
CA ASN A 350 3.66 16.85 0.38
C ASN A 350 3.25 15.94 -0.79
N ALA A 351 3.42 16.42 -2.01
CA ALA A 351 3.08 15.67 -3.21
C ALA A 351 3.67 14.23 -3.22
N ASN A 352 4.94 14.04 -2.81
CA ASN A 352 5.53 12.69 -2.77
C ASN A 352 4.82 11.78 -1.75
N GLY A 353 4.49 12.31 -0.57
CA GLY A 353 3.74 11.57 0.45
C GLY A 353 2.36 11.15 -0.05
N LEU A 354 1.63 12.07 -0.69
CA LEU A 354 0.32 11.79 -1.28
C LEU A 354 0.41 10.78 -2.43
N ALA A 355 1.46 10.84 -3.26
CA ALA A 355 1.71 9.86 -4.32
C ALA A 355 1.94 8.45 -3.76
N LEU A 356 2.64 8.33 -2.62
CA LEU A 356 2.80 7.05 -1.94
C LEU A 356 1.46 6.50 -1.43
N VAL A 357 0.59 7.34 -0.86
CA VAL A 357 -0.77 6.91 -0.46
C VAL A 357 -1.55 6.39 -1.66
N ARG A 358 -1.65 7.20 -2.73
CA ARG A 358 -2.43 6.84 -3.93
C ARG A 358 -1.95 5.53 -4.53
N ARG A 359 -0.66 5.40 -4.79
CA ARG A 359 -0.11 4.22 -5.47
C ARG A 359 -0.15 2.98 -4.60
N SER A 360 -0.04 3.13 -3.28
CA SER A 360 -0.26 2.02 -2.35
C SER A 360 -1.69 1.51 -2.40
N LEU A 361 -2.68 2.42 -2.45
CA LEU A 361 -4.10 2.06 -2.60
C LEU A 361 -4.39 1.42 -3.96
N GLU A 362 -3.82 1.98 -5.03
CA GLU A 362 -3.97 1.45 -6.38
C GLU A 362 -3.40 0.03 -6.47
N TRP A 363 -2.16 -0.17 -6.03
CA TRP A 363 -1.52 -1.49 -6.04
C TRP A 363 -2.24 -2.48 -5.12
N ALA A 364 -2.63 -2.07 -3.90
CA ALA A 364 -3.32 -2.93 -2.95
C ALA A 364 -4.74 -3.30 -3.40
N SER A 365 -5.42 -2.45 -4.17
CA SER A 365 -6.76 -2.74 -4.69
C SER A 365 -6.80 -3.94 -5.65
N GLU A 366 -5.63 -4.50 -6.02
CA GLU A 366 -5.47 -5.52 -7.05
C GLU A 366 -6.14 -5.12 -8.38
N ARG A 367 -6.43 -3.82 -8.52
CA ARG A 367 -7.05 -3.27 -9.68
C ARG A 367 -6.01 -3.30 -10.77
N VAL A 368 -6.45 -3.87 -11.88
CA VAL A 368 -5.66 -3.95 -13.08
C VAL A 368 -5.41 -2.52 -13.58
N ILE A 369 -4.21 -1.98 -13.29
CA ILE A 369 -3.81 -0.64 -13.73
C ILE A 369 -3.95 -0.61 -15.24
N SER A 370 -4.87 0.23 -15.71
CA SER A 370 -5.20 0.31 -17.12
C SER A 370 -4.60 1.62 -17.65
N LYS A 371 -3.48 1.50 -18.36
CA LYS A 371 -2.84 2.63 -19.01
C LYS A 371 -3.46 2.90 -20.38
N GLN A 372 -3.15 4.05 -20.95
CA GLN A 372 -3.60 4.44 -22.28
C GLN A 372 -2.41 4.67 -23.21
N PHE A 373 -2.59 4.36 -24.49
CA PHE A 373 -1.67 4.78 -25.54
C PHE A 373 -2.45 5.33 -26.74
N GLY A 374 -1.88 6.31 -27.44
CA GLY A 374 -2.56 7.10 -28.48
C GLY A 374 -2.75 8.56 -28.09
N HIS A 375 -3.75 9.20 -28.67
CA HIS A 375 -3.97 10.65 -28.59
C HIS A 375 -5.20 10.95 -27.72
N THR A 376 -4.96 11.41 -26.50
CA THR A 376 -6.00 11.74 -25.50
C THR A 376 -6.45 13.21 -25.55
N ASP A 377 -5.74 14.06 -26.28
CA ASP A 377 -6.13 15.45 -26.51
C ASP A 377 -7.42 15.53 -27.33
N ILE A 378 -8.36 16.39 -26.90
CA ILE A 378 -9.55 16.73 -27.69
C ILE A 378 -9.17 17.81 -28.69
N TYR A 379 -8.94 17.41 -29.94
CA TYR A 379 -8.66 18.37 -31.01
C TYR A 379 -9.92 19.13 -31.41
N THR A 380 -9.74 20.31 -32.02
CA THR A 380 -10.84 21.23 -32.35
C THR A 380 -11.25 21.20 -33.82
N THR A 381 -10.42 20.60 -34.69
CA THR A 381 -10.73 20.49 -36.12
C THR A 381 -11.53 19.22 -36.36
N ALA A 382 -12.78 19.37 -36.77
CA ALA A 382 -13.64 18.25 -37.11
C ALA A 382 -13.46 17.86 -38.58
N ALA A 383 -13.19 16.58 -38.83
CA ALA A 383 -13.29 15.99 -40.15
C ALA A 383 -14.70 15.45 -40.40
N THR A 384 -15.17 15.59 -41.64
CA THR A 384 -16.51 15.20 -42.06
C THR A 384 -16.43 14.22 -43.23
N ASN A 385 -17.56 13.57 -43.57
CA ASN A 385 -17.71 12.72 -44.76
C ASN A 385 -16.79 11.49 -44.82
N VAL A 386 -16.50 10.88 -43.66
CA VAL A 386 -15.81 9.58 -43.58
C VAL A 386 -16.81 8.45 -43.85
N GLU A 387 -17.39 8.44 -45.05
CA GLU A 387 -18.44 7.50 -45.42
C GLU A 387 -17.86 6.11 -45.66
N LYS A 388 -17.93 5.25 -44.65
CA LYS A 388 -17.42 3.87 -44.76
C LYS A 388 -15.95 3.83 -45.15
N THR A 389 -15.17 4.84 -44.80
CA THR A 389 -13.72 4.87 -45.05
C THR A 389 -13.03 4.55 -43.75
N GLN A 390 -12.04 3.64 -43.76
CA GLN A 390 -11.23 3.40 -42.58
C GLN A 390 -10.18 4.50 -42.45
N VAL A 391 -10.08 5.04 -41.24
CA VAL A 391 -9.13 6.10 -40.88
C VAL A 391 -8.25 5.56 -39.76
N GLY A 392 -6.94 5.55 -39.95
CA GLY A 392 -5.97 5.07 -38.98
C GLY A 392 -5.01 6.18 -38.57
N THR A 393 -4.63 6.22 -37.30
CA THR A 393 -3.59 7.13 -36.79
C THR A 393 -2.51 6.36 -36.05
N LEU A 394 -1.25 6.77 -36.22
CA LEU A 394 -0.10 6.16 -35.53
C LEU A 394 -0.14 6.47 -34.03
N ALA A 395 0.18 5.47 -33.20
CA ALA A 395 0.27 5.55 -31.76
C ALA A 395 1.39 4.62 -31.25
N ASN A 396 2.17 5.09 -30.28
CA ASN A 396 3.23 4.29 -29.66
C ASN A 396 2.74 3.68 -28.35
N LEU A 397 2.86 2.35 -28.21
CA LEU A 397 2.68 1.61 -26.96
C LEU A 397 4.07 1.47 -26.28
N PRO A 398 4.30 2.08 -25.10
CA PRO A 398 5.63 2.19 -24.51
C PRO A 398 6.15 0.89 -23.88
N GLU A 399 5.27 -0.04 -23.51
CA GLU A 399 5.58 -1.28 -22.81
C GLU A 399 4.60 -2.40 -23.22
N ASP A 400 4.98 -3.66 -23.00
CA ASP A 400 4.12 -4.81 -23.30
C ASP A 400 2.81 -4.74 -22.50
N GLY A 401 1.69 -5.07 -23.13
CA GLY A 401 0.41 -5.01 -22.43
C GLY A 401 -0.78 -5.65 -23.14
N ILE A 402 -1.82 -5.95 -22.39
CA ILE A 402 -3.08 -6.53 -22.87
C ILE A 402 -4.06 -5.40 -23.17
N VAL A 403 -4.30 -5.11 -24.44
CA VAL A 403 -5.26 -4.09 -24.89
C VAL A 403 -6.69 -4.64 -24.81
N SER A 404 -7.61 -3.89 -24.20
CA SER A 404 -8.97 -4.35 -23.90
C SER A 404 -10.08 -3.45 -24.45
N SER A 405 -9.79 -2.18 -24.77
CA SER A 405 -10.75 -1.27 -25.39
C SER A 405 -10.08 -0.15 -26.19
N ILE A 406 -10.86 0.48 -27.07
CA ILE A 406 -10.45 1.65 -27.86
C ILE A 406 -11.50 2.74 -27.66
N SER A 407 -11.05 3.98 -27.50
CA SER A 407 -11.88 5.16 -27.30
C SER A 407 -11.56 6.20 -28.37
N ALA A 408 -12.58 6.77 -29.02
CA ALA A 408 -12.44 7.88 -29.96
C ALA A 408 -13.36 9.05 -29.59
N TYR A 409 -12.87 10.29 -29.70
CA TYR A 409 -13.69 11.49 -29.50
C TYR A 409 -14.43 11.85 -30.78
N VAL A 410 -15.72 11.56 -30.82
CA VAL A 410 -16.51 11.56 -32.05
C VAL A 410 -17.94 12.04 -31.82
N ASP A 411 -18.60 12.51 -32.88
CA ASP A 411 -20.06 12.61 -32.93
C ASP A 411 -20.58 11.63 -34.00
N PRO A 412 -21.05 10.43 -33.58
CA PRO A 412 -21.55 9.41 -34.49
C PRO A 412 -22.99 9.70 -34.94
N ALA A 413 -23.67 10.73 -34.44
CA ALA A 413 -25.00 11.17 -34.91
C ALA A 413 -26.07 10.05 -35.02
N GLY A 414 -26.05 9.07 -34.11
CA GLY A 414 -27.02 7.96 -34.08
C GLY A 414 -26.72 6.84 -35.08
N LYS A 415 -25.48 6.76 -35.59
CA LYS A 415 -25.06 5.82 -36.64
C LYS A 415 -24.09 4.77 -36.13
N LYS A 416 -23.83 3.76 -36.97
CA LYS A 416 -22.88 2.70 -36.68
C LYS A 416 -21.44 3.20 -36.73
N MET A 417 -20.62 2.67 -35.83
CA MET A 417 -19.18 2.87 -35.72
C MET A 417 -18.49 1.54 -35.37
N ARG A 418 -17.23 1.42 -35.76
CA ARG A 418 -16.34 0.33 -35.37
C ARG A 418 -14.92 0.85 -35.18
N LEU A 419 -14.14 0.25 -34.28
CA LEU A 419 -12.74 0.61 -34.00
C LEU A 419 -11.82 -0.61 -34.17
N ALA A 420 -10.54 -0.38 -34.43
CA ALA A 420 -9.54 -1.44 -34.62
C ALA A 420 -8.10 -1.02 -34.27
N VAL A 421 -7.23 -2.01 -34.10
CA VAL A 421 -5.78 -1.86 -33.98
C VAL A 421 -5.09 -2.66 -35.09
N TYR A 422 -4.15 -2.01 -35.78
CA TYR A 422 -3.23 -2.62 -36.74
C TYR A 422 -1.80 -2.55 -36.21
N ASP A 423 -0.95 -3.48 -36.62
CA ASP A 423 0.51 -3.34 -36.44
C ASP A 423 1.07 -2.19 -37.29
N ASP A 424 2.25 -1.71 -36.93
CA ASP A 424 3.04 -0.85 -37.79
C ASP A 424 3.97 -1.68 -38.69
N THR A 425 3.99 -1.34 -39.98
CA THR A 425 4.94 -1.87 -40.97
C THR A 425 5.71 -0.71 -41.62
N GLY A 426 6.65 -0.14 -40.86
CA GLY A 426 7.58 0.86 -41.37
C GLY A 426 6.99 2.25 -41.50
N GLY A 427 6.18 2.66 -40.52
CA GLY A 427 5.45 3.94 -40.52
C GLY A 427 4.17 3.91 -41.34
N GLU A 428 3.63 2.72 -41.60
CA GLU A 428 2.37 2.51 -42.32
C GLU A 428 1.57 1.39 -41.64
N PRO A 429 0.24 1.47 -41.60
CA PRO A 429 -0.60 0.42 -41.04
C PRO A 429 -0.43 -0.89 -41.83
N GLY A 430 -0.19 -2.00 -41.13
CA GLY A 430 0.04 -3.31 -41.73
C GLY A 430 -1.15 -4.27 -41.60
N THR A 431 -1.00 -5.27 -40.74
CA THR A 431 -1.94 -6.36 -40.47
C THR A 431 -2.92 -5.97 -39.36
N LEU A 432 -4.20 -6.30 -39.54
CA LEU A 432 -5.22 -6.12 -38.51
C LEU A 432 -4.96 -7.09 -37.35
N LEU A 433 -4.82 -6.55 -36.14
CA LEU A 433 -4.58 -7.33 -34.93
C LEU A 433 -5.89 -7.65 -34.22
N VAL A 434 -6.75 -6.65 -34.07
CA VAL A 434 -8.01 -6.76 -33.33
C VAL A 434 -8.98 -5.64 -33.73
N GLU A 435 -10.28 -5.92 -33.67
CA GLU A 435 -11.36 -4.97 -33.94
C GLU A 435 -12.50 -5.13 -32.92
N SER A 436 -13.29 -4.07 -32.73
CA SER A 436 -14.48 -4.07 -31.87
C SER A 436 -15.67 -4.75 -32.56
N GLU A 437 -16.78 -4.94 -31.85
CA GLU A 437 -18.08 -5.17 -32.51
C GLU A 437 -18.59 -3.87 -33.17
N VAL A 438 -19.55 -3.99 -34.11
CA VAL A 438 -20.23 -2.82 -34.70
C VAL A 438 -21.29 -2.32 -33.73
N VAL A 439 -21.22 -1.05 -33.34
CA VAL A 439 -22.14 -0.44 -32.37
C VAL A 439 -22.77 0.82 -32.95
N GLN A 440 -24.05 1.06 -32.64
CA GLN A 440 -24.76 2.29 -33.00
C GLN A 440 -24.78 3.25 -31.81
N LEU A 441 -24.22 4.44 -31.97
CA LEU A 441 -24.04 5.42 -30.89
C LEU A 441 -24.52 6.82 -31.31
N SER A 442 -24.80 7.69 -30.34
CA SER A 442 -25.21 9.09 -30.58
C SER A 442 -24.49 10.07 -29.64
N GLY A 443 -24.52 11.35 -30.03
CA GLY A 443 -24.01 12.48 -29.28
C GLY A 443 -22.49 12.63 -29.33
N LEU A 444 -22.02 13.87 -29.32
CA LEU A 444 -20.60 14.21 -29.22
C LEU A 444 -19.98 13.72 -27.91
N GLY A 445 -18.81 13.11 -27.98
CA GLY A 445 -17.98 12.78 -26.82
C GLY A 445 -17.05 11.60 -27.07
N TRP A 446 -16.31 11.21 -26.04
CA TRP A 446 -15.55 9.96 -26.04
C TRP A 446 -16.49 8.75 -26.14
N LYS A 447 -16.25 7.90 -27.14
CA LYS A 447 -16.97 6.63 -27.35
C LYS A 447 -15.99 5.48 -27.19
N THR A 448 -16.17 4.71 -26.12
CA THR A 448 -15.35 3.54 -25.80
C THR A 448 -16.03 2.27 -26.29
N LEU A 449 -15.34 1.50 -27.13
CA LEU A 449 -15.78 0.18 -27.56
C LEU A 449 -14.83 -0.89 -27.01
N PRO A 450 -15.36 -1.96 -26.38
CA PRO A 450 -14.55 -3.09 -25.97
C PRO A 450 -14.06 -3.87 -27.20
N ILE A 451 -12.86 -4.45 -27.06
CA ILE A 451 -12.28 -5.36 -28.05
C ILE A 451 -11.90 -6.68 -27.36
N LYS A 452 -11.57 -7.71 -28.15
CA LYS A 452 -11.02 -8.95 -27.59
C LYS A 452 -9.68 -8.62 -26.91
N PRO A 453 -9.48 -8.97 -25.62
CA PRO A 453 -8.20 -8.77 -24.94
C PRO A 453 -7.05 -9.38 -25.73
N THR A 454 -6.07 -8.56 -26.10
CA THR A 454 -4.97 -8.93 -26.99
C THR A 454 -3.64 -8.43 -26.42
N LEU A 455 -2.71 -9.36 -26.18
CA LEU A 455 -1.35 -9.03 -25.75
C LEU A 455 -0.57 -8.43 -26.92
N LEU A 456 -0.07 -7.21 -26.74
CA LEU A 456 0.75 -6.46 -27.68
C LEU A 456 2.10 -6.14 -27.04
N PRO A 457 3.24 -6.45 -27.68
CA PRO A 457 4.55 -5.97 -27.25
C PRO A 457 4.70 -4.44 -27.36
N ALA A 458 5.67 -3.86 -26.66
CA ALA A 458 6.05 -2.46 -26.83
C ALA A 458 6.40 -2.17 -28.31
N GLY A 459 5.85 -1.09 -28.86
CA GLY A 459 6.03 -0.75 -30.27
C GLY A 459 5.00 0.22 -30.82
N ASP A 460 5.09 0.47 -32.12
CA ASP A 460 4.17 1.36 -32.83
C ASP A 460 2.99 0.58 -33.40
N TYR A 461 1.80 1.19 -33.31
CA TYR A 461 0.52 0.62 -33.72
C TYR A 461 -0.36 1.68 -34.37
N TRP A 462 -1.33 1.24 -35.15
CA TRP A 462 -2.29 2.12 -35.81
C TRP A 462 -3.69 1.93 -35.23
N LEU A 463 -4.22 2.97 -34.59
CA LEU A 463 -5.58 2.99 -34.06
C LEU A 463 -6.53 3.49 -35.15
N ALA A 464 -7.52 2.68 -35.49
CA ALA A 464 -8.41 2.93 -36.61
C ALA A 464 -9.88 3.06 -36.22
N LEU A 465 -10.61 3.88 -36.97
CA LEU A 465 -12.04 4.13 -36.84
C LEU A 465 -12.75 4.09 -38.19
N VAL A 466 -14.04 3.77 -38.17
CA VAL A 466 -14.93 3.83 -39.33
C VAL A 466 -16.35 4.19 -38.90
N PHE A 467 -17.07 4.85 -39.80
CA PHE A 467 -18.44 5.29 -39.64
C PHE A 467 -19.35 4.80 -40.77
N GLU A 468 -20.66 4.79 -40.53
CA GLU A 468 -21.67 4.36 -41.50
C GLU A 468 -21.83 5.28 -42.70
N ARG A 469 -22.35 6.50 -42.52
CA ARG A 469 -22.55 7.47 -43.59
C ARG A 469 -23.13 8.78 -43.07
N ASN A 470 -22.70 9.89 -43.71
CA ASN A 470 -23.25 11.25 -43.61
C ASN A 470 -23.26 11.86 -42.20
N ASN A 471 -22.74 13.08 -42.07
CA ASN A 471 -22.88 13.93 -40.88
C ASN A 471 -22.35 13.31 -39.57
N GLN A 472 -21.27 12.54 -39.68
CA GLN A 472 -20.50 11.99 -38.56
C GLN A 472 -19.14 12.68 -38.50
N PHE A 473 -18.64 12.88 -37.29
CA PHE A 473 -17.46 13.71 -37.04
C PHE A 473 -16.45 12.94 -36.21
N TYR A 474 -15.19 12.99 -36.62
CA TYR A 474 -14.05 12.75 -35.74
C TYR A 474 -13.19 14.00 -35.69
N TYR A 475 -12.40 14.14 -34.63
CA TYR A 475 -11.59 15.33 -34.41
C TYR A 475 -10.10 15.02 -34.57
N HIS A 476 -9.36 15.94 -35.18
CA HIS A 476 -7.94 15.75 -35.47
C HIS A 476 -7.11 17.04 -35.31
N GLY A 477 -5.80 16.88 -35.11
CA GLY A 477 -4.85 17.98 -34.91
C GLY A 477 -3.43 17.58 -35.29
N ALA A 478 -2.55 18.57 -35.50
CA ALA A 478 -1.14 18.34 -35.77
C ALA A 478 -0.31 18.42 -34.46
N PRO A 479 0.85 17.76 -34.38
CA PRO A 479 1.46 16.87 -35.39
C PRO A 479 0.91 15.44 -35.30
N GLY A 480 1.15 14.64 -36.34
CA GLY A 480 0.71 13.24 -36.35
C GLY A 480 0.87 12.56 -37.69
N GLU A 481 0.45 11.30 -37.75
CA GLU A 481 0.36 10.53 -38.98
C GLU A 481 -1.01 9.85 -39.07
N LEU A 482 -1.77 10.22 -40.10
CA LEU A 482 -3.10 9.68 -40.35
C LEU A 482 -3.20 9.16 -41.78
N ARG A 483 -3.79 7.98 -41.93
CA ARG A 483 -3.98 7.28 -43.20
C ARG A 483 -5.46 6.99 -43.43
N TYR A 484 -5.88 7.15 -44.67
CA TYR A 484 -7.19 6.74 -45.15
C TYR A 484 -7.05 5.49 -46.02
N ALA A 485 -8.07 4.64 -46.01
CA ALA A 485 -8.27 3.67 -47.08
C ALA A 485 -9.76 3.57 -47.46
N ASP A 486 -10.03 3.66 -48.76
CA ASP A 486 -11.38 3.55 -49.34
C ASP A 486 -11.89 2.10 -49.24
N HIS A 487 -12.41 1.75 -48.07
CA HIS A 487 -12.90 0.42 -47.74
C HIS A 487 -13.98 0.46 -46.67
N ASN A 488 -15.11 -0.21 -46.95
CA ASN A 488 -16.23 -0.31 -46.02
C ASN A 488 -15.90 -1.18 -44.79
N ALA A 489 -15.21 -0.58 -43.81
CA ALA A 489 -14.80 -1.28 -42.60
C ALA A 489 -15.95 -1.59 -41.61
N LEU A 490 -17.19 -1.16 -41.89
CA LEU A 490 -18.35 -1.65 -41.14
C LEU A 490 -18.67 -3.13 -41.42
N ASP A 491 -18.27 -3.64 -42.59
CA ASP A 491 -18.40 -5.07 -42.92
C ASP A 491 -17.18 -5.88 -42.42
N GLY A 492 -16.20 -5.23 -41.77
CA GLY A 492 -14.90 -5.79 -41.45
C GLY A 492 -13.77 -4.86 -41.86
N PHE A 493 -12.85 -4.52 -40.95
CA PHE A 493 -11.59 -3.89 -41.33
C PHE A 493 -10.80 -4.84 -42.25
N ARG A 494 -9.98 -4.28 -43.15
CA ARG A 494 -9.13 -5.12 -44.01
C ARG A 494 -8.16 -5.94 -43.16
N GLU A 495 -7.97 -7.22 -43.48
CA GLU A 495 -6.95 -8.05 -42.81
C GLU A 495 -5.54 -7.48 -43.01
N THR A 496 -5.28 -6.83 -44.14
CA THR A 496 -4.08 -6.06 -44.41
C THR A 496 -4.48 -4.71 -45.00
N TRP A 497 -3.94 -3.61 -44.47
CA TRP A 497 -4.32 -2.26 -44.90
C TRP A 497 -4.06 -2.02 -46.39
N GLY A 498 -2.85 -2.39 -46.83
CA GLY A 498 -2.35 -2.12 -48.18
C GLY A 498 -1.86 -0.69 -48.34
N MET A 499 -1.88 -0.17 -49.57
CA MET A 499 -1.52 1.23 -49.82
C MET A 499 -2.65 2.17 -49.34
N PRO A 500 -2.34 3.21 -48.54
CA PRO A 500 -3.31 4.24 -48.19
C PRO A 500 -3.89 4.95 -49.42
N SER A 501 -5.17 5.31 -49.38
CA SER A 501 -5.78 6.16 -50.41
C SER A 501 -5.35 7.62 -50.25
N ASP A 502 -5.21 8.09 -49.01
CA ASP A 502 -4.71 9.42 -48.67
C ASP A 502 -3.90 9.37 -47.37
N SER A 503 -3.04 10.37 -47.18
CA SER A 503 -2.17 10.52 -46.01
C SER A 503 -2.11 11.98 -45.55
N PHE A 504 -2.15 12.20 -44.24
CA PHE A 504 -2.10 13.53 -43.63
C PHE A 504 -1.17 13.57 -42.43
N ASN A 505 -0.55 14.73 -42.20
CA ASN A 505 0.35 14.96 -41.05
C ASN A 505 -0.42 15.46 -39.82
N VAL A 506 -1.44 14.72 -39.42
CA VAL A 506 -2.31 14.99 -38.26
C VAL A 506 -2.61 13.68 -37.53
N SER A 507 -3.07 13.76 -36.29
CA SER A 507 -3.58 12.63 -35.51
C SER A 507 -5.05 12.81 -35.20
N ALA A 508 -5.78 11.70 -35.13
CA ALA A 508 -7.16 11.70 -34.62
C ALA A 508 -7.16 11.65 -33.08
N SER A 509 -8.18 12.21 -32.43
CA SER A 509 -8.43 12.04 -30.98
C SER A 509 -8.94 10.62 -30.71
N ILE A 510 -8.01 9.66 -30.63
CA ILE A 510 -8.27 8.24 -30.40
C ILE A 510 -7.13 7.63 -29.57
N HIS A 511 -7.49 6.84 -28.57
CA HIS A 511 -6.56 6.11 -27.72
C HIS A 511 -7.09 4.70 -27.42
N ALA A 512 -6.19 3.79 -27.08
CA ALA A 512 -6.52 2.46 -26.60
C ALA A 512 -6.19 2.34 -25.11
N THR A 513 -6.93 1.48 -24.42
CA THR A 513 -6.72 1.18 -22.99
C THR A 513 -6.14 -0.23 -22.87
N TYR A 514 -5.07 -0.37 -22.10
CA TYR A 514 -4.33 -1.61 -21.92
C TYR A 514 -3.89 -1.82 -20.49
N THR A 515 -3.70 -3.07 -20.14
CA THR A 515 -3.10 -3.50 -18.88
C THR A 515 -1.62 -3.81 -19.13
N PRO A 516 -0.66 -3.15 -18.47
CA PRO A 516 0.74 -3.56 -18.54
C PRO A 516 0.90 -5.01 -18.11
N ASN A 517 1.71 -5.77 -18.84
CA ASN A 517 1.89 -7.21 -18.62
C ASN A 517 3.15 -7.55 -17.80
#